data_AF-A0A351AUT3-F1
#
_entry.id   AF-A0A351AUT3-F1
#
_cell.length_a   1.000
_cell.length_b   1.000
_cell.length_c   1.000
_cell.angle_alpha   90.00
_cell.angle_beta   90.00
_cell.angle_gamma   90.00
#
_symmetry.space_group_name_H-M   'P 1'
#
loop_
_entity.id
_entity.type
_entity.pdbx_description
1 polymer ?
#
loop_
_entity_poly.entity_id
_entity_poly.type
_entity_poly.pdbx_seq_one_letter_code
_entity_poly.pdbx_strand_id
1 'polypeptide(L)' 'EGPDKGGNYGPYVQSERKDMYLPYAKELVEKGKAYYCFCTKEDLDARRAEAEARGETFKYDKHCLHLSKEEVQ' A
#
# COMPACT_ATOMS: atom_id res chain seq x y z
N GLU A 1 -5.93 -21.81 -18.38
CA GLU A 1 -4.69 -21.59 -17.63
C GLU A 1 -5.00 -21.49 -16.14
N GLY A 2 -4.05 -21.80 -15.24
CA GLY A 2 -4.27 -21.74 -13.79
C GLY A 2 -3.15 -22.40 -13.00
N PRO A 3 -3.16 -22.35 -11.64
CA PRO A 3 -2.10 -22.93 -10.81
C PRO A 3 -1.86 -24.41 -11.11
N ASP A 4 -2.94 -25.19 -11.32
CA ASP A 4 -2.85 -26.63 -11.59
C ASP A 4 -2.69 -26.98 -13.07
N LYS A 5 -3.05 -26.05 -13.97
CA LYS A 5 -3.13 -26.29 -15.43
C LYS A 5 -2.02 -25.60 -16.23
N GLY A 6 -1.19 -24.78 -15.59
CA GLY A 6 -0.19 -23.94 -16.25
C GLY A 6 -0.82 -22.91 -17.20
N GLY A 7 0.01 -22.28 -18.04
CA GLY A 7 -0.40 -21.28 -19.02
C GLY A 7 0.68 -20.24 -19.31
N ASN A 8 0.44 -19.38 -20.30
CA ASN A 8 1.43 -18.43 -20.81
C ASN A 8 1.71 -17.26 -19.85
N TYR A 9 0.81 -17.01 -18.90
CA TYR A 9 0.89 -15.90 -17.96
C TYR A 9 1.13 -16.36 -16.52
N GLY A 10 1.55 -17.61 -16.32
CA GLY A 10 1.96 -18.09 -15.00
C GLY A 10 3.16 -17.30 -14.45
N PRO A 11 3.47 -17.47 -13.16
CA PRO A 11 2.75 -18.24 -12.14
C PRO A 11 1.38 -17.65 -11.78
N TYR A 12 0.40 -18.51 -11.53
CA TYR A 12 -0.99 -18.10 -11.20
C TYR A 12 -1.23 -17.94 -9.69
N VAL A 13 -0.18 -18.01 -8.87
CA VAL A 13 -0.22 -17.78 -7.42
C VAL A 13 0.42 -16.44 -7.11
N GLN A 14 -0.32 -15.52 -6.48
CA GLN A 14 0.17 -14.14 -6.26
C GLN A 14 1.42 -14.05 -5.39
N SER A 15 1.57 -14.94 -4.40
CA SER A 15 2.77 -14.97 -3.56
C SER A 15 4.06 -15.28 -4.34
N GLU A 16 3.95 -15.95 -5.49
CA GLU A 16 5.05 -16.27 -6.41
C GLU A 16 5.36 -15.12 -7.39
N ARG A 17 4.56 -14.04 -7.37
CA ARG A 17 4.68 -12.89 -8.29
C ARG A 17 5.21 -11.63 -7.63
N LYS A 18 5.68 -11.70 -6.38
CA LYS A 18 6.16 -10.53 -5.61
C LYS A 18 7.19 -9.71 -6.37
N ASP A 19 8.14 -10.37 -7.02
CA ASP A 19 9.20 -9.72 -7.79
C ASP A 19 8.67 -8.97 -9.02
N MET A 20 7.53 -9.38 -9.57
CA MET A 20 6.87 -8.66 -10.66
C MET A 20 6.17 -7.40 -10.16
N TYR A 21 5.63 -7.39 -8.93
CA TYR A 21 4.84 -6.26 -8.42
C TYR A 21 5.72 -5.08 -8.00
N LEU A 22 6.87 -5.36 -7.40
CA LEU A 22 7.75 -4.33 -6.84
C LEU A 22 8.19 -3.27 -7.87
N PRO A 23 8.60 -3.63 -9.11
CA PRO A 23 8.93 -2.65 -10.14
C PRO A 23 7.78 -1.70 -10.48
N TYR A 24 6.55 -2.21 -10.64
CA TYR A 24 5.39 -1.37 -10.96
C TYR A 24 4.99 -0.48 -9.78
N ALA A 25 5.10 -0.98 -8.54
CA ALA A 25 4.85 -0.16 -7.36
C ALA A 25 5.84 1.02 -7.28
N LYS A 26 7.13 0.77 -7.55
CA LYS A 26 8.17 1.82 -7.62
C LYS A 26 7.87 2.82 -8.74
N GLU A 27 7.51 2.34 -9.93
CA GLU A 27 7.14 3.20 -11.06
C GLU A 27 5.97 4.14 -10.71
N LEU A 28 4.97 3.65 -9.97
CA LEU A 28 3.85 4.50 -9.50
C LEU A 28 4.32 5.57 -8.52
N VAL A 29 5.25 5.26 -7.63
CA VAL A 29 5.84 6.24 -6.70
C VAL A 29 6.65 7.29 -7.48
N GLU A 30 7.50 6.85 -8.42
CA GLU A 30 8.30 7.73 -9.28
C GLU A 30 7.42 8.66 -10.13
N LYS A 31 6.28 8.17 -10.63
CA LYS A 31 5.30 8.96 -11.38
C LYS A 31 4.41 9.86 -10.50
N GLY A 32 4.62 9.89 -9.19
CA GLY A 32 3.79 10.66 -8.24
C GLY A 32 2.34 10.17 -8.16
N LYS A 33 2.09 8.90 -8.51
CA LYS A 33 0.78 8.24 -8.42
C LYS A 33 0.62 7.42 -7.14
N ALA A 34 1.71 7.20 -6.41
CA ALA A 34 1.76 6.56 -5.10
C ALA A 34 2.79 7.25 -4.21
N TYR A 35 2.75 6.96 -2.91
CA TYR A 35 3.69 7.45 -1.90
C TYR A 35 3.91 6.38 -0.83
N TYR A 36 5.04 6.43 -0.14
CA TYR A 36 5.31 5.56 1.00
C TYR A 36 4.54 6.03 2.24
N CYS A 37 4.03 5.07 3.00
CA CYS A 37 3.38 5.31 4.28
C CYS A 37 4.27 4.77 5.40
N PHE A 38 4.47 5.57 6.44
CA PHE A 38 5.30 5.24 7.60
C PHE A 38 4.47 5.15 8.89
N CYS A 39 3.14 5.35 8.81
CA CYS A 39 2.27 5.19 9.96
C CYS A 39 2.39 3.77 10.51
N THR A 40 2.58 3.67 11.82
CA THR A 40 2.56 2.39 12.52
C THR A 40 1.14 1.86 12.59
N LYS A 41 0.99 0.58 12.94
CA LYS A 41 -0.33 0.00 13.18
C LYS A 41 -1.04 0.73 14.32
N GLU A 42 -0.28 1.08 15.36
CA GLU A 42 -0.72 1.78 16.55
C GLU A 42 -1.26 3.18 16.19
N ASP A 43 -0.57 3.93 15.32
CA ASP A 43 -1.03 5.25 14.84
C ASP A 43 -2.37 5.14 14.11
N LEU A 44 -2.52 4.12 13.25
CA LEU A 44 -3.74 3.91 12.48
C LEU A 44 -4.91 3.47 13.37
N ASP A 45 -4.63 2.65 14.37
CA ASP A 45 -5.65 2.17 15.32
C ASP A 45 -6.14 3.32 16.23
N ALA A 46 -5.24 4.20 16.68
CA ALA A 46 -5.61 5.41 17.43
C ALA A 46 -6.54 6.33 16.62
N ARG A 47 -6.18 6.64 15.36
CA ARG A 47 -7.01 7.48 14.48
C ARG A 47 -8.36 6.85 14.15
N ARG A 48 -8.44 5.52 14.05
CA ARG A 48 -9.72 4.81 13.90
C ARG A 48 -10.60 5.00 15.12
N ALA A 49 -10.05 4.79 16.32
CA ALA A 49 -10.78 4.96 17.57
C ALA A 49 -11.28 6.41 17.75
N GLU A 50 -10.49 7.40 17.36
CA GLU A 50 -10.91 8.81 17.37
C GLU A 50 -12.07 9.08 16.41
N ALA A 51 -12.04 8.54 15.19
CA ALA A 51 -13.14 8.68 14.24
C ALA A 51 -14.41 8.00 14.76
N GLU A 52 -14.28 6.79 15.31
CA GLU A 52 -15.39 6.05 15.92
C GLU A 52 -15.99 6.81 17.12
N ALA A 53 -15.16 7.38 17.98
CA ALA A 53 -15.61 8.20 19.12
C ALA A 53 -16.38 9.45 18.67
N ARG A 54 -16.10 9.98 17.47
CA ARG A 54 -16.87 11.07 16.84
C ARG A 54 -18.09 10.58 16.05
N GLY A 55 -18.33 9.27 15.97
CA GLY A 55 -19.40 8.67 15.16
C GLY A 55 -19.14 8.73 13.65
N GLU A 56 -17.89 8.93 13.24
CA GLU A 56 -17.47 9.06 11.85
C GLU A 56 -16.93 7.74 11.29
N THR A 57 -17.09 7.52 9.98
CA THR A 57 -16.42 6.40 9.30
C THR A 57 -14.95 6.75 9.07
N PHE A 58 -14.05 5.93 9.58
CA PHE A 58 -12.62 6.11 9.34
C PHE A 58 -12.27 6.03 7.85
N LYS A 59 -11.56 7.04 7.36
CA LYS A 59 -10.89 7.06 6.06
C LYS A 59 -9.45 7.44 6.28
N TYR A 60 -8.53 6.78 5.58
CA TYR A 60 -7.12 7.18 5.66
C TYR A 60 -6.95 8.63 5.21
N ASP A 61 -6.38 9.43 6.10
CA ASP A 61 -6.25 10.88 6.00
C ASP A 61 -5.09 11.33 5.10
N LYS A 62 -4.35 10.38 4.53
CA LYS A 62 -3.17 10.60 3.69
C LYS A 62 -2.05 11.30 4.45
N HIS A 63 -1.89 11.00 5.73
CA HIS A 63 -0.88 11.60 6.61
C HIS A 63 0.52 11.74 5.99
N CYS A 64 1.01 10.68 5.35
CA CYS A 64 2.35 10.65 4.75
C CYS A 64 2.44 11.23 3.32
N LEU A 65 1.35 11.74 2.74
CA LEU A 65 1.33 12.16 1.32
C LEU A 65 2.29 13.32 1.02
N HIS A 66 2.51 14.20 2.00
CA HIS A 66 3.28 15.43 1.83
C HIS A 66 4.64 15.41 2.53
N LEU A 67 5.10 14.23 2.96
CA LEU A 67 6.46 14.11 3.51
C LEU A 67 7.48 14.48 2.44
N SER A 68 8.43 15.31 2.84
CA SER A 68 9.60 15.66 2.04
C SER A 68 10.51 14.45 1.85
N LYS A 69 11.42 14.52 0.87
CA LYS A 69 12.36 13.41 0.65
C LYS A 69 13.31 13.23 1.84
N GLU A 70 13.60 14.32 2.52
CA GLU A 70 14.44 14.40 3.71
C GLU A 70 13.79 13.70 4.92
N GLU A 71 12.46 13.76 5.05
CA GLU A 71 11.71 13.05 6.11
C GLU A 71 11.53 11.55 5.84
N VAL A 72 11.77 11.13 4.61
CA VAL A 72 11.58 9.75 4.12
C VAL A 72 12.90 8.94 4.15
N GLN A 73 14.03 9.60 4.42
CA GLN A 73 15.37 9.03 4.27
C GLN A 73 15.94 8.38 5.53
#